data_AF-A0A1F4A6G5-F1
#
_entry.id   AF-A0A1F4A6G5-F1
#
_cell.length_a   1.000
_cell.length_b   1.000
_cell.length_c   1.000
_cell.angle_alpha   90.00
_cell.angle_beta   90.00
_cell.angle_gamma   90.00
#
_symmetry.space_group_name_H-M   'P 1'
#
loop_
_entity.id
_entity.type
_entity.pdbx_description
1 polymer ?
#
loop_
_entity_poly.entity_id
_entity_poly.type
_entity_poly.pdbx_seq_one_letter_code
_entity_poly.pdbx_strand_id
1 'polypeptide(L)'
;MDKIFARLLHLRTDDAHEDALRIMLELGIQAVDAEEGSLLILDRPTQCLVFVMTAGDMLSESALKGQQVAMGEGLTGMAARTGDVQVGAPASASVQHAMHHGQKPPTQLIAAPMRAGKDLVGVLTAATYAPGRQFSTDQVRMFERVATLAGLVIPEWQRLRSGSK
;
A
#
# COMPACT_ATOMS: atom_id res chain seq x y z
N MET A 1 8.08 20.43 17.97
CA MET A 1 6.60 20.43 17.89
C MET A 1 6.25 19.70 16.61
N ASP A 2 5.83 18.44 16.71
CA ASP A 2 5.76 17.53 15.56
C ASP A 2 4.74 17.99 14.54
N LYS A 3 5.13 17.98 13.26
CA LYS A 3 4.25 18.26 12.10
C LYS A 3 3.01 17.35 12.07
N ILE A 4 3.10 16.19 12.72
CA ILE A 4 2.02 15.22 12.92
C ILE A 4 0.88 15.83 13.76
N PHE A 5 1.20 16.53 14.85
CA PHE A 5 0.20 17.14 15.73
C PHE A 5 -0.53 18.31 15.07
N ALA A 6 0.13 19.03 14.16
CA ALA A 6 -0.49 20.15 13.45
C ALA A 6 -1.57 19.70 12.44
N ARG A 7 -1.43 18.51 11.83
CA ARG A 7 -2.43 17.95 10.91
C ARG A 7 -3.68 17.46 11.62
N LEU A 8 -3.54 16.93 12.83
CA LEU A 8 -4.66 16.41 13.63
C LEU A 8 -5.69 17.48 14.06
N LEU A 9 -5.30 18.77 14.07
CA LEU A 9 -6.13 19.87 14.59
C LEU A 9 -7.16 20.46 13.60
N HIS A 10 -7.17 20.04 12.33
CA HIS A 10 -8.02 20.65 11.28
C HIS A 10 -8.90 19.67 10.47
N LEU A 11 -9.08 18.43 10.93
CA LEU A 11 -9.69 17.39 10.10
C LEU A 11 -11.22 17.45 10.10
N ARG A 12 -11.83 17.58 8.91
CA ARG A 12 -13.18 17.05 8.69
C ARG A 12 -13.11 15.52 8.82
N THR A 13 -14.22 14.87 9.17
CA THR A 13 -14.25 13.41 9.41
C THR A 13 -13.80 12.57 8.21
N ASP A 14 -14.01 13.08 6.99
CA ASP A 14 -13.52 12.49 5.75
C ASP A 14 -11.99 12.54 5.63
N ASP A 15 -11.40 13.67 6.06
CA ASP A 15 -9.94 13.88 6.02
C ASP A 15 -9.23 13.01 7.07
N ALA A 16 -9.86 12.72 8.21
CA ALA A 16 -9.21 12.00 9.32
C ALA A 16 -8.85 10.55 8.99
N HIS A 17 -9.72 9.83 8.28
CA HIS A 17 -9.44 8.45 7.87
C HIS A 17 -8.38 8.40 6.77
N GLU A 18 -8.43 9.34 5.83
CA GLU A 18 -7.43 9.45 4.77
C GLU A 18 -6.05 9.79 5.35
N ASP A 19 -5.99 10.71 6.31
CA ASP A 19 -4.75 11.04 7.02
C ASP A 19 -4.22 9.87 7.85
N ALA A 20 -5.09 9.13 8.54
CA ALA A 20 -4.69 7.92 9.26
C ALA A 20 -4.10 6.86 8.33
N LEU A 21 -4.72 6.63 7.16
CA LEU A 21 -4.20 5.72 6.13
C LEU A 21 -2.85 6.17 5.58
N ARG A 22 -2.68 7.49 5.35
CA ARG A 22 -1.40 8.05 4.93
C ARG A 22 -0.31 7.84 5.96
N ILE A 23 -0.61 8.10 7.24
CA ILE A 23 0.32 7.86 8.34
C ILE A 23 0.67 6.36 8.41
N MET A 24 -0.29 5.45 8.29
CA MET A 24 -0.02 4.01 8.31
C MET A 24 0.84 3.56 7.12
N LEU A 25 0.60 4.11 5.93
CA LEU A 25 1.46 3.84 4.77
C LEU A 25 2.91 4.29 5.04
N GLU A 26 3.10 5.53 5.47
CA GLU A 26 4.42 6.09 5.78
C GLU A 26 5.13 5.32 6.90
N LEU A 27 4.40 4.90 7.94
CA LEU A 27 4.92 4.05 9.01
C LEU A 27 5.32 2.66 8.50
N GLY A 28 4.54 2.07 7.59
CA GLY A 28 4.88 0.79 6.97
C GLY A 28 6.19 0.86 6.19
N ILE A 29 6.34 1.91 5.38
CA ILE A 29 7.57 2.18 4.62
C ILE A 29 8.77 2.32 5.57
N GLN A 30 8.63 3.13 6.63
CA GLN A 30 9.68 3.35 7.61
C GLN A 30 10.03 2.08 8.41
N ALA A 31 9.05 1.26 8.78
CA ALA A 31 9.25 0.05 9.57
C ALA A 31 10.14 -1.00 8.88
N VAL A 32 10.17 -0.98 7.54
CA VAL A 32 11.03 -1.85 6.73
C VAL A 32 12.22 -1.11 6.12
N ASP A 33 12.34 0.19 6.42
CA ASP A 33 13.33 1.12 5.88
C ASP A 33 13.41 1.00 4.36
N ALA A 34 12.24 1.11 3.73
CA ALA A 34 12.02 1.21 2.30
C ALA A 34 11.89 2.67 1.87
N GLU A 35 11.97 2.90 0.57
CA GLU A 35 11.97 4.24 -0.04
C GLU A 35 10.56 4.65 -0.48
N GLU A 36 9.76 3.69 -0.94
CA GLU A 36 8.44 3.92 -1.51
C GLU A 36 7.42 2.90 -1.02
N GLY A 37 6.15 3.23 -1.14
CA GLY A 37 5.07 2.30 -0.86
C GLY A 37 3.74 2.77 -1.38
N SER A 38 2.79 1.84 -1.43
CA SER A 38 1.45 2.09 -1.93
C SER A 38 0.40 1.39 -1.09
N LEU A 39 -0.80 1.97 -1.10
CA LEU A 39 -2.01 1.37 -0.56
C LEU A 39 -2.97 1.13 -1.71
N LEU A 40 -3.32 -0.14 -1.89
CA LEU A 40 -4.28 -0.58 -2.90
C LEU A 40 -5.55 -1.10 -2.24
N ILE A 41 -6.68 -0.83 -2.88
CA ILE A 41 -8.00 -1.23 -2.40
C ILE A 41 -8.62 -2.23 -3.35
N LEU A 42 -9.26 -3.26 -2.81
CA LEU A 42 -9.99 -4.23 -3.63
C LEU A 42 -11.27 -3.58 -4.19
N ASP A 43 -11.34 -3.47 -5.51
CA ASP A 43 -12.58 -3.17 -6.22
C ASP A 43 -13.36 -4.47 -6.44
N ARG A 44 -14.44 -4.65 -5.67
CA ARG A 44 -15.22 -5.89 -5.68
C ARG A 44 -15.88 -6.21 -7.02
N PRO A 45 -16.45 -5.23 -7.78
CA PRO A 45 -17.03 -5.49 -9.09
C PRO A 45 -16.03 -6.04 -10.11
N THR A 46 -14.84 -5.46 -10.20
CA THR A 46 -13.81 -5.88 -11.18
C THR A 46 -12.91 -7.00 -10.66
N GLN A 47 -12.90 -7.27 -9.36
CA GLN A 47 -11.94 -8.18 -8.70
C GLN A 47 -10.49 -7.78 -8.99
N CYS A 48 -10.22 -6.47 -8.98
CA CYS A 48 -8.88 -5.90 -9.13
C CYS A 48 -8.51 -5.06 -7.91
N LEU A 49 -7.22 -4.98 -7.62
CA LEU A 49 -6.69 -4.02 -6.66
C LEU A 49 -6.46 -2.68 -7.39
N VAL A 50 -6.87 -1.58 -6.77
CA VAL A 50 -6.73 -0.22 -7.33
C VAL A 50 -5.82 0.62 -6.44
N PHE A 51 -4.81 1.28 -7.01
CA PHE A 51 -3.98 2.23 -6.29
C PHE A 51 -4.78 3.46 -5.87
N VAL A 52 -4.88 3.69 -4.56
CA VAL A 52 -5.59 4.87 -4.03
C VAL A 52 -4.66 5.88 -3.39
N MET A 53 -3.48 5.43 -2.94
CA MET A 53 -2.48 6.26 -2.25
C MET A 53 -1.09 5.69 -2.45
N THR A 54 -0.09 6.57 -2.58
CA THR A 54 1.33 6.22 -2.60
C THR A 54 2.12 7.21 -1.75
N ALA A 55 3.34 6.83 -1.37
CA ALA A 55 4.29 7.68 -0.66
C ALA A 55 5.73 7.32 -1.07
N GLY A 56 6.67 8.27 -0.89
CA GLY A 56 8.08 8.14 -1.28
C GLY A 56 8.44 9.04 -2.45
N ASP A 57 8.08 8.65 -3.67
CA ASP A 57 8.28 9.45 -4.90
C ASP A 57 6.97 10.13 -5.34
N MET A 58 7.00 11.47 -5.48
CA MET A 58 5.86 12.25 -5.97
C MET A 58 5.50 11.89 -7.42
N LEU A 59 6.46 11.47 -8.24
CA LEU A 59 6.19 11.03 -9.61
C LEU A 59 5.34 9.76 -9.62
N SER A 60 5.65 8.82 -8.73
CA SER A 60 4.88 7.60 -8.52
C SER A 60 3.43 7.87 -8.08
N GLU A 61 3.17 8.93 -7.30
CA GLU A 61 1.81 9.30 -6.87
C GLU A 61 0.90 9.71 -8.03
N SER A 62 1.43 10.50 -8.97
CA SER A 62 0.68 10.93 -10.14
C SER A 62 0.46 9.81 -11.18
N ALA A 63 1.43 8.90 -11.30
CA ALA A 63 1.41 7.86 -12.33
C ALA A 63 0.58 6.63 -11.94
N LEU A 64 0.59 6.25 -10.67
CA LEU A 64 0.00 4.98 -10.22
C LEU A 64 -1.46 5.09 -9.80
N LYS A 65 -1.92 6.26 -9.33
CA LYS A 65 -3.29 6.41 -8.81
C LYS A 65 -4.34 6.01 -9.85
N GLY A 66 -5.22 5.09 -9.47
CA GLY A 66 -6.26 4.55 -10.34
C GLY A 66 -5.83 3.37 -11.23
N GLN A 67 -4.53 3.06 -11.32
CA GLN A 67 -4.07 1.84 -11.99
C GLN A 67 -4.57 0.59 -11.24
N GLN A 68 -4.67 -0.52 -11.97
CA GLN A 68 -5.19 -1.78 -11.46
C GLN A 68 -4.13 -2.88 -11.44
N VAL A 69 -4.23 -3.78 -10.47
CA VAL A 69 -3.47 -5.03 -10.40
C VAL A 69 -4.45 -6.17 -10.30
N ALA A 70 -4.34 -7.16 -11.19
CA ALA A 70 -5.20 -8.32 -11.16
C ALA A 70 -4.87 -9.21 -9.95
N MET A 71 -5.88 -9.93 -9.45
CA MET A 71 -5.67 -10.92 -8.40
C MET A 71 -4.66 -11.96 -8.88
N GLY A 72 -3.58 -12.11 -8.12
CA GLY A 72 -2.50 -13.01 -8.46
C GLY A 72 -1.38 -12.48 -9.35
N GLU A 73 -1.49 -11.25 -9.82
CA GLU A 73 -0.46 -10.60 -10.63
C GLU A 73 0.66 -10.03 -9.76
N GLY A 74 1.90 -10.49 -10.02
CA GLY A 74 3.07 -10.07 -9.24
C GLY A 74 2.91 -10.34 -7.74
N LEU A 75 3.81 -9.82 -6.92
CA LEU A 75 3.77 -10.04 -5.47
C LEU A 75 2.52 -9.39 -4.83
N THR A 76 2.08 -8.24 -5.35
CA THR A 76 0.91 -7.51 -4.84
C THR A 76 -0.38 -8.30 -5.06
N GLY A 77 -0.65 -8.75 -6.28
CA GLY A 77 -1.81 -9.58 -6.58
C GLY A 77 -1.72 -10.95 -5.91
N MET A 78 -0.52 -11.51 -5.79
CA MET A 78 -0.28 -12.76 -5.05
C MET A 78 -0.72 -12.63 -3.59
N ALA A 79 -0.34 -11.55 -2.90
CA ALA A 79 -0.71 -11.31 -1.51
C ALA A 79 -2.22 -11.24 -1.33
N ALA A 80 -2.92 -10.62 -2.29
CA ALA A 80 -4.37 -10.59 -2.30
C ALA A 80 -4.99 -11.97 -2.54
N ARG A 81 -4.42 -12.78 -3.44
CA ARG A 81 -4.97 -14.10 -3.79
C ARG A 81 -4.73 -15.14 -2.70
N THR A 82 -3.54 -15.20 -2.13
CA THR A 82 -3.20 -16.18 -1.07
C THR A 82 -3.69 -15.71 0.28
N GLY A 83 -3.69 -14.40 0.50
CA GLY A 83 -3.98 -13.85 1.80
C GLY A 83 -2.80 -13.87 2.76
N ASP A 84 -1.60 -14.14 2.26
CA ASP A 84 -0.33 -14.19 2.98
C ASP A 84 0.61 -13.07 2.51
N VAL A 85 1.47 -12.59 3.41
CA VAL A 85 2.51 -11.61 3.06
C VAL A 85 3.46 -12.19 2.00
N GLN A 86 3.73 -11.41 0.95
CA GLN A 86 4.65 -11.77 -0.12
C GLN A 86 5.87 -10.86 -0.06
N VAL A 87 7.06 -11.45 -0.25
CA VAL A 87 8.34 -10.73 -0.27
C VAL A 87 9.18 -11.26 -1.41
N GLY A 88 9.81 -10.37 -2.17
CA GLY A 88 10.79 -10.76 -3.17
C GLY A 88 11.13 -9.67 -4.17
N ALA A 89 11.95 -10.04 -5.16
CA ALA A 89 12.19 -9.18 -6.30
C ALA A 89 10.94 -9.20 -7.21
N PRO A 90 10.45 -8.05 -7.68
CA PRO A 90 9.37 -8.02 -8.66
C PRO A 90 9.78 -8.75 -9.93
N ALA A 91 8.91 -9.60 -10.48
CA ALA A 91 9.16 -10.20 -11.79
C ALA A 91 9.10 -9.12 -12.87
N SER A 92 10.07 -9.09 -13.78
CA SER A 92 10.19 -8.06 -14.82
C SER A 92 8.99 -7.96 -15.78
N ALA A 93 8.13 -8.98 -15.82
CA ALA A 93 6.98 -9.06 -16.72
C ALA A 93 5.65 -8.58 -16.08
N SER A 94 5.53 -8.55 -14.76
CA SER A 94 4.27 -8.21 -14.06
C SER A 94 4.16 -6.72 -13.71
N VAL A 95 5.01 -5.89 -14.29
CA VAL A 95 5.29 -4.55 -13.77
C VAL A 95 5.40 -3.57 -14.94
N GLN A 96 4.27 -3.27 -15.59
CA GLN A 96 4.11 -1.97 -16.26
C GLN A 96 4.40 -0.81 -15.27
N HIS A 97 4.22 -1.08 -13.98
CA HIS A 97 4.62 -0.29 -12.80
C HIS A 97 6.06 0.24 -12.74
N ALA A 98 7.06 -0.43 -13.36
CA ALA A 98 8.47 -0.11 -13.20
C ALA A 98 9.03 0.60 -14.44
N MET A 99 8.27 0.62 -15.52
CA MET A 99 8.73 1.19 -16.80
C MET A 99 8.20 2.59 -17.07
N HIS A 100 7.35 3.13 -16.19
CA HIS A 100 7.01 4.54 -16.27
C HIS A 100 8.21 5.37 -15.81
N HIS A 101 8.78 6.14 -16.75
CA HIS A 101 9.86 7.12 -16.56
C HIS A 101 11.31 6.61 -16.56
N GLY A 102 11.59 5.41 -17.08
CA GLY A 102 12.97 4.94 -17.24
C GLY A 102 13.72 4.67 -15.93
N GLN A 103 12.98 4.58 -14.82
CA GLN A 103 13.52 4.15 -13.54
C GLN A 103 13.71 2.63 -13.54
N LYS A 104 14.66 2.15 -12.74
CA LYS A 104 14.89 0.71 -12.57
C LYS A 104 13.77 0.14 -11.69
N PRO A 105 13.32 -1.11 -11.91
CA PRO A 105 12.41 -1.76 -10.99
C PRO A 105 13.03 -1.85 -9.58
N PRO A 106 12.21 -1.87 -8.51
CA PRO A 106 12.71 -2.05 -7.17
C PRO A 106 13.43 -3.40 -7.03
N THR A 107 14.49 -3.43 -6.23
CA THR A 107 15.29 -4.62 -5.97
C THR A 107 14.57 -5.61 -5.05
N GLN A 108 13.73 -5.09 -4.16
CA GLN A 108 12.81 -5.88 -3.33
C GLN A 108 11.48 -5.15 -3.13
N LEU A 109 10.43 -5.94 -2.98
CA LEU A 109 9.06 -5.51 -2.68
C LEU A 109 8.50 -6.41 -1.58
N ILE A 110 7.80 -5.81 -0.62
CA ILE A 110 6.93 -6.50 0.32
C ILE A 110 5.48 -6.08 0.05
N ALA A 111 4.57 -7.05 0.06
CA ALA A 111 3.14 -6.84 -0.12
C ALA A 111 2.39 -7.61 0.97
N ALA A 112 1.62 -6.89 1.79
CA ALA A 112 0.86 -7.46 2.89
C ALA A 112 -0.65 -7.22 2.70
N PRO A 113 -1.49 -8.26 2.82
CA PRO A 113 -2.93 -8.11 2.68
C PRO A 113 -3.50 -7.30 3.85
N MET A 114 -4.41 -6.37 3.53
CA MET A 114 -5.20 -5.65 4.51
C MET A 114 -6.55 -6.33 4.66
N ARG A 115 -6.95 -6.63 5.91
CA ARG A 115 -8.19 -7.36 6.21
C ARG A 115 -9.08 -6.60 7.19
N ALA A 116 -10.39 -6.69 6.95
CA ALA A 116 -11.43 -6.31 7.91
C ALA A 116 -12.13 -7.59 8.39
N GLY A 117 -11.73 -8.10 9.55
CA GLY A 117 -12.11 -9.44 9.97
C GLY A 117 -11.58 -10.50 9.01
N LYS A 118 -12.46 -11.27 8.35
CA LYS A 118 -12.07 -12.30 7.37
C LYS A 118 -11.93 -11.75 5.95
N ASP A 119 -12.49 -10.56 5.68
CA ASP A 119 -12.57 -10.02 4.33
C ASP A 119 -11.29 -9.31 3.94
N LEU A 120 -10.77 -9.65 2.75
CA LEU A 120 -9.74 -8.84 2.10
C LEU A 120 -10.34 -7.51 1.68
N VAL A 121 -9.71 -6.42 2.08
CA VAL A 121 -10.12 -5.05 1.71
C VAL A 121 -9.09 -4.34 0.84
N GLY A 122 -7.85 -4.85 0.77
CA GLY A 122 -6.79 -4.28 -0.04
C GLY A 122 -5.43 -4.89 0.24
N VAL A 123 -4.37 -4.22 -0.24
CA VAL A 123 -2.97 -4.61 -0.02
C VAL A 123 -2.14 -3.36 0.27
N LEU A 124 -1.24 -3.47 1.26
CA LEU A 124 -0.21 -2.47 1.54
C LEU A 124 1.11 -2.96 0.95
N THR A 125 1.87 -2.07 0.30
CA THR A 125 3.17 -2.41 -0.29
C THR A 125 4.27 -1.45 0.15
N ALA A 126 5.50 -1.95 0.19
CA ALA A 126 6.71 -1.14 0.32
C ALA A 126 7.83 -1.70 -0.55
N ALA A 127 8.61 -0.82 -1.16
CA ALA A 127 9.60 -1.15 -2.16
C ALA A 127 10.94 -0.47 -1.85
N THR A 128 12.02 -1.22 -2.07
CA THR A 128 13.39 -0.69 -1.96
C THR A 128 14.16 -0.88 -3.25
N TYR A 129 15.06 0.06 -3.51
CA TYR A 129 15.93 0.08 -4.69
C TYR A 129 17.40 -0.17 -4.31
N ALA A 130 17.70 -0.27 -3.01
CA ALA A 130 19.02 -0.56 -2.50
C ALA A 130 19.53 -1.93 -3.01
N PRO A 131 20.70 -2.00 -3.66
CA PRO A 131 21.25 -3.25 -4.15
C PRO A 131 21.51 -4.26 -3.02
N GLY A 132 21.07 -5.51 -3.20
CA GLY A 132 21.32 -6.61 -2.25
C GLY A 132 20.54 -6.54 -0.94
N ARG A 133 19.71 -5.52 -0.75
CA ARG A 133 18.85 -5.39 0.43
C ARG A 133 17.77 -6.47 0.45
N GLN A 134 17.43 -6.96 1.64
CA GLN A 134 16.34 -7.90 1.90
C GLN A 134 15.58 -7.45 3.14
N PHE A 135 14.28 -7.77 3.22
CA PHE A 135 13.50 -7.52 4.42
C PHE A 135 13.70 -8.67 5.42
N SER A 136 14.07 -8.34 6.65
CA SER A 136 14.21 -9.32 7.72
C SER A 136 12.84 -9.84 8.17
N THR A 137 12.81 -11.00 8.83
CA THR A 137 11.55 -11.55 9.36
C THR A 137 10.88 -10.60 10.35
N ASP A 138 11.65 -9.82 11.11
CA ASP A 138 11.11 -8.86 12.08
C ASP A 138 10.46 -7.67 11.38
N GLN A 139 11.09 -7.17 10.31
CA GLN A 139 10.52 -6.13 9.44
C GLN A 139 9.23 -6.62 8.77
N VAL A 140 9.21 -7.85 8.25
CA VAL A 140 8.01 -8.46 7.65
C VAL A 140 6.86 -8.52 8.68
N ARG A 141 7.12 -8.98 9.90
CA ARG A 141 6.10 -9.04 10.97
C ARG A 141 5.62 -7.64 11.38
N MET A 142 6.49 -6.64 11.36
CA MET A 142 6.12 -5.27 11.70
C MET A 142 5.25 -4.65 10.60
N PHE A 143 5.61 -4.86 9.34
CA PHE A 143 4.85 -4.41 8.18
C PHE A 143 3.45 -5.04 8.11
N GLU A 144 3.34 -6.35 8.37
CA GLU A 144 2.06 -7.06 8.44
C GLU A 144 1.11 -6.49 9.51
N ARG A 145 1.65 -6.09 10.66
CA ARG A 145 0.85 -5.43 11.72
C ARG A 145 0.32 -4.08 11.27
N VAL A 146 1.12 -3.30 10.56
CA VAL A 146 0.68 -2.02 9.98
C VAL A 146 -0.43 -2.25 8.95
N ALA A 147 -0.26 -3.23 8.05
CA ALA A 147 -1.29 -3.60 7.08
C ALA A 147 -2.60 -4.07 7.74
N THR A 148 -2.49 -4.81 8.86
CA THR A 148 -3.65 -5.24 9.65
C THR A 148 -4.41 -4.04 10.21
N LEU A 149 -3.71 -3.06 10.80
CA LEU A 149 -4.33 -1.84 11.34
C LEU A 149 -4.97 -1.00 10.22
N ALA A 150 -4.31 -0.86 9.08
CA ALA A 150 -4.85 -0.15 7.94
C ALA A 150 -6.16 -0.80 7.43
N GLY A 151 -6.22 -2.13 7.42
CA GLY A 151 -7.41 -2.90 7.04
C GLY A 151 -8.64 -2.62 7.90
N LEU A 152 -8.47 -2.22 9.16
CA LEU A 152 -9.58 -1.83 10.04
C LEU A 152 -10.22 -0.49 9.66
N VAL A 153 -9.45 0.39 9.00
CA VAL A 153 -9.87 1.76 8.65
C VAL A 153 -10.53 1.79 7.26
N ILE A 154 -10.14 0.88 6.35
CA ILE A 154 -10.64 0.86 4.96
C ILE A 154 -12.17 0.82 4.84
N PRO A 155 -12.92 -0.05 5.55
CA PRO A 155 -14.37 -0.13 5.37
C PRO A 155 -15.06 1.21 5.66
N GLU A 156 -14.60 1.93 6.68
CA GLU A 156 -15.18 3.22 7.04
C GLU A 156 -14.79 4.32 6.04
N TRP A 157 -13.53 4.34 5.63
CA TRP A 157 -13.06 5.26 4.58
C TRP A 157 -13.84 5.08 3.26
N GLN A 158 -14.14 3.83 2.86
CA GLN A 158 -14.96 3.56 1.67
C GLN A 158 -16.41 4.01 1.85
N ARG A 159 -17.01 3.77 3.03
CA ARG A 159 -18.39 4.14 3.34
C ARG A 159 -18.60 5.64 3.19
N LEU A 160 -17.74 6.45 3.81
CA LEU A 160 -17.82 7.92 3.77
C LEU A 160 -17.75 8.48 2.35
N ARG A 161 -16.91 7.91 1.49
CA ARG A 161 -16.77 8.32 0.09
C ARG A 161 -17.93 7.88 -0.80
N SER A 162 -18.58 6.77 -0.48
CA SER A 162 -19.76 6.28 -1.23
C SER A 162 -21.05 7.04 -0.90
N GLY A 163 -21.14 7.65 0.29
CA GLY A 163 -22.32 8.39 0.76
C GLY A 163 -22.37 9.87 0.39
N SER A 164 -21.34 10.42 -0.24
CA SER A 164 -21.29 11.83 -0.71
C SER A 164 -21.77 12.02 -2.15
N LYS A 165 -22.60 11.11 -2.68
CA LYS A 165 -23.14 11.18 -4.04
C LYS A 165 -24.62 11.56 -4.05
#